data_AF-X0Y4M4-F1
#
_entry.id   AF-X0Y4M4-F1
#
_cell.length_a   1.000
_cell.length_b   1.000
_cell.length_c   1.000
_cell.angle_alpha   90.00
_cell.angle_beta   90.00
_cell.angle_gamma   90.00
#
_symmetry.space_group_name_H-M   'P 1'
#
loop_
_entity.id
_entity.type
_entity.pdbx_description
1 polymer ?
#
loop_
_entity_poly.entity_id
_entity_poly.type
_entity_poly.pdbx_seq_one_letter_code
_entity_poly.pdbx_strand_id
1 'polypeptide(L)'
;MARIIRITFVSIRILIVLGTAVFFIWIFPPPTICPPSETPLEIGSWSEVQQLPTARSELAAAALNGRIYVAGGLRTTGATDTFQVYNVARDTWQEAADLPRRLHHMGLTAIGSRLFLT
;
A
#
# COMPACT_ATOMS: atom_id res chain seq x y z
N MET A 1 69.63 24.95 -16.14
CA MET A 1 68.78 25.70 -15.18
C MET A 1 67.27 25.67 -15.53
N ALA A 2 66.85 25.60 -16.81
CA ALA A 2 65.43 25.66 -17.22
C ALA A 2 64.57 24.38 -17.01
N ARG A 3 65.18 23.21 -16.76
CA ARG A 3 64.48 21.91 -16.72
C ARG A 3 63.83 21.59 -15.36
N ILE A 4 64.35 22.16 -14.27
CA ILE A 4 63.88 21.95 -12.89
C ILE A 4 62.62 22.78 -12.60
N ILE A 5 62.59 24.04 -13.05
CA ILE A 5 61.45 24.96 -12.87
C ILE A 5 60.17 24.42 -13.56
N ARG A 6 60.31 23.76 -14.71
CA ARG A 6 59.18 23.19 -15.48
C ARG A 6 58.51 22.01 -14.76
N ILE A 7 59.26 21.22 -13.99
CA ILE A 7 58.76 20.07 -13.22
C ILE A 7 58.02 20.53 -11.97
N THR A 8 58.51 21.58 -11.31
CA THR A 8 57.86 22.18 -10.14
C THR A 8 56.48 22.76 -10.49
N PHE A 9 56.36 23.43 -11.65
CA PHE A 9 55.07 23.99 -12.09
C PHE A 9 54.04 22.94 -12.53
N VAL A 10 54.47 21.83 -13.16
CA VAL A 10 53.57 20.71 -13.52
C VAL A 10 53.06 20.00 -12.27
N SER A 11 53.94 19.80 -11.28
CA SER A 11 53.61 19.13 -10.01
C SER A 11 52.64 19.95 -9.15
N ILE A 12 52.81 21.27 -9.08
CA ILE A 12 51.91 22.19 -8.35
C ILE A 12 50.52 22.25 -9.03
N ARG A 13 50.45 22.23 -10.37
CA ARG A 13 49.16 22.21 -11.07
C ARG A 13 48.39 20.91 -10.87
N ILE A 14 49.07 19.76 -10.79
CA ILE A 14 48.44 18.46 -10.48
C ILE A 14 47.94 18.42 -9.04
N LEU A 15 48.70 18.95 -8.08
CA LEU A 15 48.28 19.04 -6.67
C LEU A 15 47.10 19.99 -6.45
N ILE A 16 47.03 21.11 -7.17
CA ILE A 16 45.87 22.02 -7.11
C ILE A 16 44.64 21.37 -7.74
N VAL A 17 44.77 20.71 -8.89
CA VAL A 17 43.63 20.03 -9.56
C VAL A 17 43.13 18.84 -8.74
N LEU A 18 44.03 18.01 -8.18
CA LEU A 18 43.67 16.90 -7.28
C LEU A 18 43.07 17.42 -5.97
N GLY A 19 43.63 18.50 -5.40
CA GLY A 19 43.08 19.15 -4.21
C GLY A 19 41.67 19.70 -4.44
N THR A 20 41.42 20.35 -5.58
CA THR A 20 40.08 20.85 -5.93
C THR A 20 39.07 19.74 -6.19
N ALA A 21 39.49 18.62 -6.79
CA ALA A 21 38.61 17.46 -7.01
C ALA A 21 38.21 16.78 -5.70
N VAL A 22 39.15 16.62 -4.76
CA VAL A 22 38.88 16.07 -3.42
C VAL A 22 38.03 17.01 -2.58
N PHE A 23 38.25 18.32 -2.69
CA PHE A 23 37.45 19.34 -1.99
C PHE A 23 35.99 19.38 -2.51
N PHE A 24 35.78 19.17 -3.81
CA PHE A 24 34.44 19.06 -4.40
C PHE A 24 33.68 17.81 -3.93
N ILE A 25 34.36 16.67 -3.74
CA ILE A 25 33.75 15.42 -3.23
C ILE A 25 33.32 15.55 -1.75
N TRP A 26 33.99 16.40 -0.98
CA TRP A 26 33.65 16.66 0.43
C TRP A 26 32.53 17.70 0.61
N ILE A 27 32.40 18.68 -0.29
CA ILE A 27 31.34 19.69 -0.25
C ILE A 27 30.05 19.20 -0.93
N PHE A 28 30.20 18.43 -2.01
CA PHE A 28 29.10 17.77 -2.71
C PHE A 28 29.38 16.27 -2.73
N PRO A 29 28.98 15.53 -1.67
CA PRO A 29 28.91 14.08 -1.77
C PRO A 29 28.07 13.72 -3.00
N PRO A 30 28.44 12.69 -3.78
CA PRO A 30 27.64 12.27 -4.92
C PRO A 30 26.20 12.07 -4.43
N PRO A 31 25.18 12.51 -5.19
CA PRO A 31 23.80 12.33 -4.80
C PRO A 31 23.63 10.87 -4.46
N THR A 32 23.26 10.58 -3.21
CA THR A 32 22.89 9.24 -2.83
C THR A 32 21.65 8.96 -3.65
N ILE A 33 21.81 8.24 -4.76
CA ILE A 33 20.67 7.68 -5.47
C ILE A 33 20.12 6.68 -4.47
N CYS A 34 19.14 7.13 -3.68
CA CYS A 34 18.33 6.23 -2.89
C CYS A 34 17.73 5.28 -3.93
N PRO A 35 18.06 3.97 -3.90
CA PRO A 35 17.34 3.05 -4.77
C PRO A 35 15.85 3.28 -4.51
N PRO A 36 15.01 3.31 -5.56
CA PRO A 36 13.59 3.50 -5.37
C PRO A 36 13.13 2.51 -4.30
N SER A 37 12.44 3.02 -3.29
CA SER A 37 11.89 2.23 -2.19
C SER A 37 10.68 1.41 -2.66
N GLU A 38 10.79 0.84 -3.86
CA GLU A 38 9.81 -0.07 -4.42
C GLU A 38 9.97 -1.37 -3.64
N THR A 39 9.24 -1.49 -2.52
CA THR A 39 8.83 -2.81 -2.06
C THR A 39 8.23 -3.51 -3.28
N PRO A 40 8.86 -4.59 -3.78
CA PRO A 40 8.30 -5.34 -4.89
C PRO A 40 6.86 -5.66 -4.50
N LEU A 41 5.91 -5.41 -5.40
CA LEU A 41 4.53 -5.82 -5.17
C LEU A 41 4.58 -7.32 -4.91
N GLU A 42 4.33 -7.71 -3.66
CA GLU A 42 4.21 -9.11 -3.30
C GLU A 42 2.99 -9.61 -4.08
N ILE A 43 3.21 -10.41 -5.12
CA ILE A 43 2.15 -10.96 -5.93
C ILE A 43 1.44 -11.98 -5.04
N GLY A 44 0.44 -11.51 -4.31
CA GLY A 44 -0.37 -12.35 -3.44
C GLY A 44 -1.00 -13.50 -4.22
N SER A 45 -1.20 -14.63 -3.55
CA SER A 45 -1.97 -15.75 -4.09
C SER A 45 -3.43 -15.66 -3.63
N TRP A 46 -4.33 -16.20 -4.45
CA TRP A 46 -5.70 -16.44 -4.03
C TRP A 46 -5.79 -17.74 -3.24
N SER A 47 -6.54 -17.72 -2.14
CA SER A 47 -6.89 -18.89 -1.35
C SER A 47 -8.38 -18.86 -1.00
N GLU A 48 -8.98 -20.04 -0.88
CA GLU A 48 -10.34 -20.16 -0.35
C GLU A 48 -10.37 -19.85 1.15
N VAL A 49 -11.51 -19.31 1.59
CA VAL A 49 -11.85 -19.07 2.99
C VAL A 49 -13.25 -19.63 3.26
N GLN A 50 -13.70 -19.63 4.51
CA GLN A 50 -15.05 -20.02 4.89
C GLN A 50 -16.08 -19.30 4.01
N GLN A 51 -16.88 -20.12 3.31
CA GLN A 51 -17.91 -19.64 2.40
C GLN A 51 -18.95 -18.80 3.15
N LEU A 52 -19.45 -17.77 2.48
CA LEU A 52 -20.53 -16.92 2.99
C LEU A 52 -21.78 -17.79 3.28
N PRO A 53 -22.37 -17.75 4.49
CA PRO A 53 -23.47 -18.65 4.87
C PRO A 53 -24.73 -18.50 4.04
N THR A 54 -24.94 -17.31 3.45
CA THR A 54 -26.09 -17.01 2.60
C THR A 54 -25.61 -16.62 1.20
N ALA A 55 -25.81 -17.51 0.23
CA ALA A 55 -25.48 -17.28 -1.17
C ALA A 55 -26.29 -16.09 -1.74
N ARG A 56 -25.57 -15.07 -2.24
CA ARG A 56 -26.13 -13.85 -2.84
C ARG A 56 -25.10 -13.11 -3.70
N SER A 57 -25.56 -12.29 -4.63
CA SER A 57 -24.76 -11.35 -5.42
C SER A 57 -25.01 -9.90 -4.96
N GLU A 58 -24.36 -8.91 -5.59
CA GLU A 58 -24.68 -7.47 -5.45
C GLU A 58 -24.68 -6.92 -4.01
N LEU A 59 -23.98 -7.62 -3.12
CA LEU A 59 -23.76 -7.23 -1.73
C LEU A 59 -22.70 -6.13 -1.67
N ALA A 60 -22.79 -5.30 -0.63
CA ALA A 60 -21.78 -4.29 -0.34
C ALA A 60 -20.80 -4.81 0.71
N ALA A 61 -19.50 -4.53 0.55
CA ALA A 61 -18.46 -5.00 1.47
C ALA A 61 -17.48 -3.90 1.86
N ALA A 62 -17.03 -3.90 3.12
CA ALA A 62 -16.00 -2.99 3.63
C ALA A 62 -15.14 -3.63 4.73
N ALA A 63 -13.86 -3.28 4.79
CA ALA A 63 -12.98 -3.66 5.88
C ALA A 63 -13.00 -2.60 6.99
N LEU A 64 -13.17 -3.01 8.25
CA LEU A 64 -13.11 -2.14 9.43
C LEU A 64 -12.63 -2.93 10.65
N ASN A 65 -11.65 -2.40 11.39
CA ASN A 65 -11.13 -2.99 12.63
C ASN A 65 -10.73 -4.48 12.50
N GLY A 66 -10.05 -4.85 11.41
CA GLY A 66 -9.56 -6.22 11.18
C GLY A 66 -10.65 -7.24 10.81
N ARG A 67 -11.84 -6.76 10.42
CA ARG A 67 -12.99 -7.58 10.00
C ARG A 67 -13.51 -7.11 8.65
N ILE A 68 -14.19 -8.00 7.94
CA ILE A 68 -14.89 -7.67 6.68
C ILE A 68 -16.38 -7.69 6.97
N TYR A 69 -17.06 -6.60 6.64
CA TYR A 69 -18.50 -6.44 6.82
C TYR A 69 -19.17 -6.56 5.46
N VAL A 70 -20.25 -7.34 5.38
CA VAL A 70 -20.98 -7.63 4.15
C VAL A 70 -22.47 -7.41 4.36
N ALA A 71 -23.06 -6.45 3.65
CA ALA A 71 -24.42 -5.98 3.85
C ALA A 71 -25.29 -6.12 2.59
N GLY A 72 -26.54 -6.53 2.80
CA GLY A 72 -27.55 -6.66 1.75
C GLY A 72 -27.15 -7.64 0.65
N GLY A 73 -27.66 -7.42 -0.55
CA GLY A 73 -27.41 -8.20 -1.76
C GLY A 73 -28.68 -8.79 -2.36
N LEU A 74 -28.52 -9.51 -3.46
CA LEU A 74 -29.58 -10.12 -4.23
C LEU A 74 -29.52 -11.66 -4.11
N ARG A 75 -30.60 -12.23 -3.60
CA ARG A 75 -30.84 -13.69 -3.58
C ARG A 75 -31.79 -14.06 -4.70
N THR A 76 -31.95 -15.36 -4.96
CA THR A 76 -32.99 -15.88 -5.87
C THR A 76 -34.41 -15.47 -5.45
N THR A 77 -34.61 -15.17 -4.17
CA THR A 77 -35.88 -14.71 -3.59
C THR A 77 -36.04 -13.18 -3.59
N GLY A 78 -35.07 -12.43 -4.16
CA GLY A 78 -35.04 -10.97 -4.17
C GLY A 78 -33.99 -10.36 -3.23
N ALA A 79 -34.06 -9.03 -3.08
CA ALA A 79 -33.13 -8.29 -2.23
C ALA A 79 -33.21 -8.75 -0.77
N THR A 80 -32.08 -8.66 -0.05
CA THR A 80 -31.98 -9.04 1.37
C THR A 80 -31.52 -7.87 2.22
N ASP A 81 -31.87 -7.92 3.50
CA ASP A 81 -31.45 -6.99 4.56
C ASP A 81 -30.31 -7.59 5.42
N THR A 82 -29.95 -8.84 5.17
CA THR A 82 -28.89 -9.58 5.88
C THR A 82 -27.60 -8.78 6.00
N PHE A 83 -27.08 -8.68 7.22
CA PHE A 83 -25.78 -8.09 7.51
C PHE A 83 -24.89 -9.07 8.26
N GLN A 84 -23.70 -9.34 7.71
CA GLN A 84 -22.78 -10.35 8.24
C GLN A 84 -21.36 -9.81 8.38
N VAL A 85 -20.62 -10.35 9.34
CA VAL A 85 -19.25 -9.95 9.65
C VAL A 85 -18.34 -11.17 9.58
N TYR A 86 -17.29 -11.05 8.80
CA TYR A 86 -16.24 -12.05 8.68
C TYR A 86 -15.05 -11.69 9.57
N ASN A 87 -14.67 -12.66 10.40
CA ASN A 87 -13.50 -12.59 11.26
C ASN A 87 -12.30 -13.21 10.54
N VAL A 88 -11.47 -12.37 9.93
CA VAL A 88 -10.30 -12.79 9.16
C VAL A 88 -9.34 -13.66 9.97
N ALA A 89 -9.17 -13.37 11.27
CA ALA A 89 -8.24 -14.11 12.13
C ALA A 89 -8.73 -15.52 12.53
N ARG A 90 -10.04 -15.78 12.38
CA ARG A 90 -10.66 -17.06 12.78
C ARG A 90 -11.31 -17.79 11.63
N ASP A 91 -11.28 -17.22 10.42
CA ASP A 91 -11.96 -17.76 9.25
C ASP A 91 -13.44 -18.12 9.52
N THR A 92 -14.19 -17.17 10.09
CA THR A 92 -15.58 -17.42 10.53
C THR A 92 -16.51 -16.24 10.24
N TRP A 93 -17.75 -16.55 9.90
CA TRP A 93 -18.84 -15.59 9.75
C TRP A 93 -19.67 -15.46 11.02
N GLN A 94 -20.19 -14.27 11.27
CA GLN A 94 -21.08 -13.92 12.36
C GLN A 94 -22.22 -13.06 11.80
N GLU A 95 -23.45 -13.30 12.26
CA GLU A 95 -24.57 -12.40 11.96
C GLU A 95 -24.41 -11.08 12.71
N ALA A 96 -24.78 -9.98 12.07
CA ALA A 96 -24.93 -8.66 12.67
C ALA A 96 -26.41 -8.24 12.68
N ALA A 97 -26.69 -7.03 13.17
CA ALA A 97 -28.03 -6.46 13.07
C ALA A 97 -28.38 -6.22 11.60
N ASP A 98 -29.52 -6.75 11.15
CA ASP A 98 -29.99 -6.57 9.78
C ASP A 98 -30.15 -5.09 9.41
N LEU A 99 -30.03 -4.81 8.11
CA LEU A 99 -30.35 -3.51 7.55
C LEU A 99 -31.83 -3.18 7.78
N PRO A 100 -32.19 -1.90 7.96
CA PRO A 100 -33.59 -1.49 8.13
C PRO A 100 -34.45 -1.72 6.87
N ARG A 101 -33.82 -1.99 5.72
CA ARG A 101 -34.46 -2.22 4.42
C ARG A 101 -33.64 -3.24 3.64
N ARG A 102 -34.32 -4.03 2.82
CA ARG A 102 -33.71 -4.95 1.84
C ARG A 102 -33.11 -4.14 0.69
N LEU A 103 -31.80 -4.30 0.45
CA LEU A 103 -31.04 -3.47 -0.49
C LEU A 103 -30.03 -4.33 -1.28
N HIS A 104 -29.68 -3.89 -2.48
CA HIS A 104 -28.68 -4.50 -3.37
C HIS A 104 -28.07 -3.39 -4.26
N HIS A 105 -26.94 -3.62 -4.93
CA HIS A 105 -26.17 -2.60 -5.67
C HIS A 105 -25.71 -1.40 -4.82
N MET A 106 -25.53 -1.60 -3.51
CA MET A 106 -25.11 -0.54 -2.60
C MET A 106 -23.58 -0.40 -2.58
N GLY A 107 -23.10 0.79 -2.22
CA GLY A 107 -21.74 1.00 -1.73
C GLY A 107 -21.68 0.84 -0.20
N LEU A 108 -20.61 0.27 0.34
CA LEU A 108 -20.32 0.25 1.77
C LEU A 108 -18.92 0.82 2.00
N THR A 109 -18.81 1.87 2.81
CA THR A 109 -17.53 2.55 3.07
C THR A 109 -17.29 2.66 4.57
N ALA A 110 -16.07 2.37 5.00
CA ALA A 110 -15.63 2.58 6.37
C ALA A 110 -15.00 3.97 6.52
N ILE A 111 -15.47 4.76 7.49
CA ILE A 111 -14.88 6.07 7.85
C ILE A 111 -14.76 6.12 9.37
N GLY A 112 -13.52 6.25 9.86
CA GLY A 112 -13.23 6.18 11.30
C GLY A 112 -13.67 4.83 11.87
N SER A 113 -14.56 4.86 12.87
CA SER A 113 -15.13 3.66 13.50
C SER A 113 -16.54 3.31 13.01
N ARG A 114 -16.96 3.84 11.86
CA ARG A 114 -18.33 3.71 11.34
C ARG A 114 -18.35 3.19 9.91
N LEU A 115 -19.44 2.52 9.57
CA LEU A 115 -19.76 2.09 8.21
C LEU A 115 -20.89 2.95 7.66
N PHE A 116 -20.75 3.37 6.40
CA PHE A 116 -21.72 4.17 5.67
C PHE A 116 -22.17 3.41 4.43
N LEU A 117 -23.48 3.25 4.28
CA LEU A 117 -24.11 2.61 3.13
C LEU A 117 -24.62 3.71 2.19
N THR A 118 -24.29 3.64 0.91
CA THR A 118 -24.61 4.66 -0.11
C THR A 118 -25.42 4.09 -1.26
#